data_AF-A0A8C4IV88-F1
#
_entry.id   AF-A0A8C4IV88-F1
#
_cell.length_a   1.000
_cell.length_b   1.000
_cell.length_c   1.000
_cell.angle_alpha   90.00
_cell.angle_beta   90.00
_cell.angle_gamma   90.00
#
_symmetry.space_group_name_H-M   'P 1'
#
loop_
_entity.id
_entity.type
_entity.pdbx_description
1 polymer ?
#
loop_
_entity_poly.entity_id
_entity_poly.type
_entity_poly.pdbx_seq_one_letter_code
_entity_poly.pdbx_strand_id
1 'polypeptide(L)'
;CTFSCQTGFVLTGTQSRQCTATGDWTGQPPQCEAVSCPVLDAPSRGQINCSHFHGNFTYNSTCAFSCEAGFVRMGAEALWCAATGNWTHHPPACAEDAASFFKQVLVYSSSTALVATGIVLSGALIILLVKRLSDKAQEKKKLLSPTSDLGSPGIFTNAAYDSNL
;
A
#
# COMPACT_ATOMS: atom_id res chain seq x y z
N CYS A 1 -62.49 -12.53 -12.89
CA CYS A 1 -61.26 -11.77 -13.19
C CYS A 1 -60.10 -12.30 -12.37
N THR A 2 -58.92 -12.42 -12.98
CA THR A 2 -57.70 -12.91 -12.33
C THR A 2 -56.66 -11.81 -12.31
N PHE A 3 -55.93 -11.68 -11.20
CA PHE A 3 -54.95 -10.64 -10.96
C PHE A 3 -53.54 -11.21 -10.90
N SER A 4 -52.57 -10.41 -11.32
CA SER A 4 -51.13 -10.67 -11.24
C SER A 4 -50.38 -9.38 -10.98
N CYS A 5 -49.17 -9.49 -10.44
CA CYS A 5 -48.29 -8.36 -10.15
C CYS A 5 -47.11 -8.30 -11.13
N GLN A 6 -46.53 -7.12 -11.30
CA GLN A 6 -45.29 -6.95 -12.03
C GLN A 6 -44.12 -7.61 -11.31
N THR A 7 -43.03 -7.88 -12.04
CA THR A 7 -41.79 -8.41 -11.48
C THR A 7 -41.31 -7.59 -10.28
N GLY A 8 -40.93 -8.28 -9.21
CA GLY A 8 -40.47 -7.66 -7.97
C GLY A 8 -41.60 -7.27 -7.00
N PHE A 9 -42.84 -7.64 -7.31
CA PHE A 9 -44.00 -7.49 -6.43
C PHE A 9 -44.72 -8.83 -6.24
N VAL A 10 -45.29 -9.02 -5.06
CA VAL A 10 -46.05 -10.22 -4.66
C VAL A 10 -47.52 -9.83 -4.46
N LEU A 11 -48.42 -10.68 -4.94
CA LEU A 11 -49.86 -10.47 -4.79
C LEU A 11 -50.29 -10.87 -3.38
N THR A 12 -50.78 -9.90 -2.61
CA THR A 12 -51.39 -10.10 -1.29
C THR A 12 -52.91 -10.09 -1.42
N GLY A 13 -53.56 -11.21 -1.07
CA GLY A 13 -55.02 -11.37 -1.14
C GLY A 13 -55.48 -12.41 -2.16
N THR A 14 -56.76 -12.34 -2.57
CA THR A 14 -57.35 -13.33 -3.49
C THR A 14 -56.95 -13.08 -4.93
N GLN A 15 -56.37 -14.09 -5.59
CA GLN A 15 -55.92 -14.01 -6.99
C GLN A 15 -57.05 -13.82 -8.00
N SER A 16 -58.27 -14.23 -7.67
CA SER A 16 -59.42 -14.05 -8.55
C SER A 16 -60.64 -13.53 -7.80
N ARG A 17 -61.49 -12.82 -8.54
CA ARG A 17 -62.78 -12.31 -8.06
C ARG A 17 -63.87 -12.67 -9.06
N GLN A 18 -65.05 -12.93 -8.52
CA GLN A 18 -66.25 -13.27 -9.28
C GLN A 18 -67.25 -12.12 -9.21
N CYS A 19 -67.96 -11.90 -10.30
CA CYS A 19 -69.10 -10.99 -10.32
C CYS A 19 -70.34 -11.77 -9.88
N THR A 20 -71.04 -11.27 -8.88
CA THR A 20 -72.25 -11.87 -8.33
C THR A 20 -73.47 -11.51 -9.20
N ALA A 21 -74.59 -12.19 -8.96
CA ALA A 21 -75.84 -11.91 -9.68
C ALA A 21 -76.39 -10.49 -9.44
N THR A 22 -75.97 -9.82 -8.36
CA THR A 22 -76.32 -8.41 -8.08
C THR A 22 -75.41 -7.41 -8.80
N GLY A 23 -74.37 -7.88 -9.50
CA GLY A 23 -73.37 -7.04 -10.17
C GLY A 23 -72.17 -6.67 -9.32
N ASP A 24 -72.11 -7.13 -8.06
CA ASP A 24 -71.01 -6.84 -7.14
C ASP A 24 -69.87 -7.84 -7.27
N TRP A 25 -68.64 -7.39 -7.07
CA TRP A 25 -67.47 -8.27 -7.02
C TRP A 25 -67.27 -8.89 -5.63
N THR A 26 -66.97 -10.19 -5.59
CA THR A 26 -66.66 -10.91 -4.34
C THR A 26 -65.37 -10.38 -3.69
N GLY A 27 -65.37 -10.21 -2.36
CA GLY A 27 -64.17 -9.87 -1.57
C GLY A 27 -63.58 -8.49 -1.88
N GLN A 28 -62.38 -8.22 -1.37
CA GLN A 28 -61.61 -7.00 -1.66
C GLN A 28 -60.65 -7.22 -2.83
N PRO A 29 -60.28 -6.17 -3.60
CA PRO A 29 -59.24 -6.28 -4.60
C PRO A 29 -57.88 -6.62 -3.95
N PRO A 30 -57.09 -7.55 -4.53
CA PRO A 30 -55.77 -7.86 -4.00
C PRO A 30 -54.82 -6.67 -4.18
N GLN A 31 -53.73 -6.67 -3.41
CA GLN A 31 -52.67 -5.66 -3.48
C GLN A 31 -51.38 -6.27 -4.02
N CYS A 32 -50.52 -5.45 -4.61
CA CYS A 32 -49.18 -5.84 -5.03
C CYS A 32 -48.16 -5.17 -4.11
N GLU A 33 -47.48 -5.97 -3.29
CA GLU A 33 -46.47 -5.50 -2.34
C GLU A 33 -45.07 -5.79 -2.85
N ALA A 34 -44.14 -4.84 -2.71
CA ALA A 34 -42.78 -5.03 -3.18
C ALA A 34 -42.08 -6.14 -2.39
N VAL A 35 -41.33 -7.01 -3.08
CA VAL A 35 -40.55 -8.06 -2.45
C VAL A 35 -39.53 -7.43 -1.50
N SER A 36 -39.43 -7.95 -0.27
CA SER A 36 -38.46 -7.48 0.73
C SER A 36 -37.15 -8.26 0.66
N CYS A 37 -36.04 -7.56 0.82
CA CYS A 37 -34.72 -8.14 1.02
C CYS A 37 -34.34 -8.14 2.52
N PRO A 38 -33.35 -8.95 2.93
CA PRO A 38 -32.81 -8.88 4.29
C PRO A 38 -32.38 -7.46 4.65
N VAL A 39 -32.67 -7.04 5.88
CA VAL A 39 -32.22 -5.74 6.40
C VAL A 39 -30.68 -5.71 6.40
N LEU A 40 -30.11 -4.57 6.01
CA LEU A 40 -28.67 -4.37 5.98
C LEU A 40 -28.26 -3.40 7.09
N ASP A 41 -27.16 -3.74 7.74
CA ASP A 41 -26.49 -2.89 8.72
C ASP A 41 -25.21 -2.27 8.12
N ALA A 42 -24.76 -1.16 8.71
CA ALA A 42 -23.47 -0.60 8.37
C ALA A 42 -22.34 -1.57 8.75
N PRO A 43 -21.34 -1.78 7.89
CA PRO A 43 -20.17 -2.56 8.25
C PRO A 43 -19.41 -1.88 9.38
N SER A 44 -18.70 -2.67 10.20
CA SER A 44 -17.83 -2.10 11.24
C SER A 44 -16.81 -1.15 10.60
N ARG A 45 -16.61 0.02 11.21
CA ARG A 45 -15.75 1.10 10.67
C ARG A 45 -16.18 1.60 9.29
N GLY A 46 -17.48 1.56 9.01
CA GLY A 46 -18.06 2.06 7.77
C GLY A 46 -19.49 2.57 7.95
N GLN A 47 -20.05 3.05 6.85
CA GLN A 47 -21.39 3.61 6.77
C GLN A 47 -22.11 3.01 5.57
N ILE A 48 -23.45 3.01 5.65
CA ILE A 48 -24.35 2.60 4.57
C ILE A 48 -25.28 3.76 4.24
N ASN A 49 -25.47 4.02 2.95
CA ASN A 49 -26.46 4.98 2.44
C ASN A 49 -27.36 4.27 1.44
N CYS A 50 -28.66 4.20 1.76
CA CYS A 50 -29.65 3.51 0.97
C CYS A 50 -30.71 4.44 0.40
N SER A 51 -31.14 4.16 -0.81
CA SER A 51 -32.34 4.72 -1.43
C SER A 51 -33.42 3.66 -1.53
N HIS A 52 -34.63 3.98 -1.07
CA HIS A 52 -35.75 3.06 -0.92
C HIS A 52 -36.97 3.58 -1.69
N PHE A 53 -37.33 2.91 -2.80
CA PHE A 53 -38.44 3.38 -3.65
C PHE A 53 -39.82 2.87 -3.22
N HIS A 54 -39.89 1.65 -2.68
CA HIS A 54 -41.16 0.97 -2.37
C HIS A 54 -41.28 0.57 -0.89
N GLY A 55 -40.38 1.07 -0.04
CA GLY A 55 -40.26 0.69 1.36
C GLY A 55 -38.82 0.33 1.73
N ASN A 56 -38.56 0.24 3.03
CA ASN A 56 -37.22 -0.06 3.53
C ASN A 56 -36.78 -1.44 3.06
N PHE A 57 -35.63 -1.48 2.37
CA PHE A 57 -35.00 -2.71 1.87
C PHE A 57 -35.90 -3.56 0.95
N THR A 58 -36.80 -2.94 0.19
CA THR A 58 -37.62 -3.64 -0.81
C THR A 58 -37.00 -3.63 -2.21
N TYR A 59 -37.61 -4.34 -3.14
CA TYR A 59 -37.23 -4.41 -4.57
C TYR A 59 -36.80 -3.04 -5.12
N ASN A 60 -35.68 -3.03 -5.85
CA ASN A 60 -35.00 -1.84 -6.37
C ASN A 60 -34.42 -0.86 -5.32
N SER A 61 -34.44 -1.18 -4.03
CA SER A 61 -33.62 -0.46 -3.07
C SER A 61 -32.14 -0.60 -3.44
N THR A 62 -31.40 0.50 -3.39
CA THR A 62 -29.96 0.53 -3.69
C THR A 62 -29.20 1.05 -2.48
N CYS A 63 -28.18 0.34 -2.04
CA CYS A 63 -27.36 0.70 -0.89
C CYS A 63 -25.89 0.80 -1.28
N ALA A 64 -25.25 1.93 -0.98
CA ALA A 64 -23.83 2.17 -1.17
C ALA A 64 -23.11 2.20 0.18
N PHE A 65 -21.85 1.73 0.19
CA PHE A 65 -21.05 1.59 1.40
C PHE A 65 -19.81 2.46 1.37
N SER A 66 -19.46 3.08 2.47
CA SER A 66 -18.21 3.82 2.65
C SER A 66 -17.49 3.33 3.90
N CYS A 67 -16.16 3.45 3.91
CA CYS A 67 -15.33 3.11 5.07
C CYS A 67 -14.80 4.39 5.72
N GLU A 68 -14.55 4.33 7.02
CA GLU A 68 -13.86 5.38 7.77
C GLU A 68 -12.44 5.60 7.22
N ALA A 69 -11.86 6.77 7.53
CA ALA A 69 -10.49 7.09 7.12
C ALA A 69 -9.49 6.04 7.64
N GLY A 70 -8.60 5.57 6.75
CA GLY A 70 -7.62 4.52 7.04
C GLY A 70 -8.13 3.09 6.78
N PHE A 71 -9.39 2.92 6.38
CA PHE A 71 -9.98 1.65 6.02
C PHE A 71 -10.36 1.61 4.53
N VAL A 72 -10.29 0.42 3.95
CA VAL A 72 -10.62 0.12 2.55
C VAL A 72 -11.79 -0.83 2.50
N ARG A 73 -12.73 -0.55 1.59
CA ARG A 73 -13.88 -1.40 1.30
C ARG A 73 -13.45 -2.65 0.56
N MET A 74 -13.72 -3.80 1.16
CA MET A 74 -13.49 -5.14 0.63
C MET A 74 -14.81 -5.74 0.19
N GLY A 75 -15.04 -5.81 -1.11
CA GLY A 75 -16.27 -6.37 -1.69
C GLY A 75 -16.98 -5.37 -2.62
N ALA A 76 -18.29 -5.54 -2.74
CA ALA A 76 -19.12 -4.73 -3.65
C ALA A 76 -19.19 -3.27 -3.20
N GLU A 77 -19.22 -2.35 -4.16
CA GLU A 77 -19.41 -0.92 -3.90
C GLU A 77 -20.86 -0.58 -3.52
N ALA A 78 -21.80 -1.23 -4.21
CA ALA A 78 -23.22 -1.07 -4.00
C ALA A 78 -23.95 -2.42 -4.12
N LEU A 79 -25.11 -2.49 -3.47
CA LEU A 79 -26.04 -3.61 -3.51
C LEU A 79 -27.38 -3.10 -4.03
N TRP A 80 -28.10 -3.92 -4.78
CA TRP A 80 -29.51 -3.66 -5.08
C TRP A 80 -30.39 -4.86 -4.72
N CYS A 81 -31.61 -4.58 -4.26
CA CYS A 81 -32.57 -5.62 -3.89
C CYS A 81 -33.22 -6.18 -5.14
N ALA A 82 -32.90 -7.43 -5.48
CA ALA A 82 -33.43 -8.11 -6.66
C ALA A 82 -34.88 -8.57 -6.46
N ALA A 83 -35.57 -8.84 -7.56
CA ALA A 83 -36.95 -9.34 -7.54
C ALA A 83 -37.10 -10.71 -6.84
N THR A 84 -35.99 -11.42 -6.62
CA THR A 84 -35.95 -12.68 -5.86
C THR A 84 -36.02 -12.48 -4.35
N GLY A 85 -35.94 -11.24 -3.85
CA GLY A 85 -35.87 -10.94 -2.42
C GLY A 85 -34.48 -11.12 -1.81
N ASN A 86 -33.45 -11.15 -2.65
CA ASN A 86 -32.05 -11.20 -2.22
C ASN A 86 -31.28 -10.00 -2.76
N TRP A 87 -30.25 -9.60 -2.02
CA TRP A 87 -29.26 -8.66 -2.51
C TRP A 87 -28.40 -9.29 -3.60
N THR A 88 -27.92 -8.48 -4.54
CA THR A 88 -27.12 -8.96 -5.67
C THR A 88 -25.72 -9.43 -5.31
N HIS A 89 -25.18 -8.95 -4.20
CA HIS A 89 -23.91 -9.39 -3.64
C HIS A 89 -24.01 -9.53 -2.11
N HIS A 90 -22.94 -10.02 -1.49
CA HIS A 90 -22.81 -10.01 -0.04
C HIS A 90 -22.41 -8.61 0.44
N PRO A 91 -22.80 -8.19 1.66
CA PRO A 91 -22.37 -6.93 2.24
C PRO A 91 -20.84 -6.84 2.31
N PRO A 92 -20.23 -5.70 1.93
CA PRO A 92 -18.78 -5.53 1.98
C PRO A 92 -18.31 -5.36 3.43
N ALA A 93 -17.01 -5.57 3.65
CA ALA A 93 -16.33 -5.28 4.91
C ALA A 93 -15.37 -4.09 4.76
N CYS A 94 -15.11 -3.37 5.85
CA CYS A 94 -14.04 -2.37 5.91
C CYS A 94 -12.83 -3.00 6.60
N ALA A 95 -11.68 -3.03 5.90
CA ALA A 95 -10.43 -3.56 6.42
C ALA A 95 -9.36 -2.47 6.45
N GLU A 96 -8.38 -2.58 7.34
CA GLU A 96 -7.27 -1.62 7.40
C GLU A 96 -6.49 -1.62 6.08
N ASP A 97 -6.04 -0.43 5.66
CA ASP A 97 -5.17 -0.28 4.48
C ASP A 97 -3.74 -0.76 4.77
N ALA A 98 -3.57 -2.07 4.98
CA ALA A 98 -2.25 -2.67 5.17
C ALA A 98 -1.37 -2.50 3.92
N ALA A 99 -1.96 -2.37 2.73
CA ALA A 99 -1.22 -2.14 1.50
C ALA A 99 -0.51 -0.77 1.48
N SER A 100 -1.12 0.27 2.04
CA SER A 100 -0.46 1.57 2.26
C SER A 100 0.71 1.45 3.23
N PHE A 101 0.52 0.72 4.34
CA PHE A 101 1.60 0.46 5.29
C PHE A 101 2.78 -0.29 4.63
N PHE A 102 2.51 -1.37 3.89
CA PHE A 102 3.56 -2.13 3.20
C PHE A 102 4.23 -1.34 2.08
N LYS A 103 3.51 -0.49 1.34
CA LYS A 103 4.12 0.42 0.35
C LYS A 103 5.10 1.38 1.01
N GLN A 104 4.72 1.97 2.15
CA GLN A 104 5.59 2.85 2.91
C GLN A 104 6.84 2.11 3.41
N VAL A 105 6.66 0.89 3.93
CA VAL A 105 7.78 0.02 4.37
C VAL A 105 8.72 -0.30 3.21
N LEU A 106 8.21 -0.65 2.03
CA LEU A 106 9.03 -0.96 0.85
C LEU A 106 9.83 0.26 0.35
N VAL A 107 9.23 1.45 0.37
CA VAL A 107 9.91 2.72 0.05
C VAL A 107 11.04 2.98 1.05
N TYR A 108 10.80 2.80 2.35
CA TYR A 108 11.84 2.98 3.37
C TYR A 108 12.93 1.90 3.32
N SER A 109 12.60 0.64 3.06
CA SER A 109 13.61 -0.45 2.97
C SER A 109 14.49 -0.35 1.73
N SER A 110 14.00 0.24 0.64
CA SER A 110 14.83 0.55 -0.53
C SER A 110 15.86 1.65 -0.27
N SER A 111 15.60 2.52 0.72
CA SER A 111 16.43 3.68 1.05
C SER A 111 17.71 3.31 1.81
N THR A 112 17.76 2.17 2.50
CA THR A 112 18.99 1.72 3.20
C THR A 112 20.05 1.13 2.27
N ALA A 113 19.71 0.79 1.01
CA ALA A 113 20.67 0.25 0.04
C ALA A 113 21.59 1.32 -0.57
N LEU A 114 21.19 2.60 -0.59
CA LEU A 114 21.96 3.67 -1.24
C LEU A 114 23.04 4.31 -0.35
N VAL A 115 23.06 4.03 0.95
CA VAL A 115 24.09 4.56 1.86
C VAL A 115 25.35 3.67 1.85
N ALA A 116 25.22 2.38 1.52
CA ALA A 116 26.33 1.43 1.58
C ALA A 116 27.36 1.58 0.45
N THR A 117 26.96 2.04 -0.75
CA THR A 117 27.87 2.14 -1.90
C THR A 117 28.77 3.38 -1.85
N GLY A 118 28.28 4.48 -1.26
CA GLY A 118 29.06 5.72 -1.11
C GLY A 118 30.19 5.61 -0.07
N ILE A 119 29.97 4.86 1.02
CA ILE A 119 30.97 4.68 2.09
C ILE A 119 32.14 3.80 1.59
N VAL A 120 31.87 2.78 0.78
CA VAL A 120 32.93 1.88 0.25
C VAL A 120 33.83 2.60 -0.76
N LEU A 121 33.25 3.41 -1.67
CA LEU A 121 34.03 4.15 -2.67
C LEU A 121 34.85 5.28 -2.06
N SER A 122 34.28 6.02 -1.09
CA SER A 122 35.02 7.08 -0.37
C SER A 122 36.12 6.51 0.52
N GLY A 123 35.87 5.40 1.22
CA GLY A 123 36.89 4.68 2.00
C GLY A 123 38.06 4.19 1.15
N ALA A 124 37.79 3.58 -0.01
CA ALA A 124 38.84 3.13 -0.93
C ALA A 124 39.69 4.30 -1.47
N LEU A 125 39.07 5.44 -1.81
CA LEU A 125 39.79 6.63 -2.26
C LEU A 125 40.67 7.20 -1.15
N ILE A 126 40.18 7.28 0.09
CA ILE A 126 40.96 7.75 1.25
C ILE A 126 42.17 6.82 1.49
N ILE A 127 41.99 5.50 1.46
CA ILE A 127 43.09 4.53 1.61
C ILE A 127 44.14 4.71 0.50
N LEU A 128 43.71 4.89 -0.75
CA LEU A 128 44.63 5.12 -1.89
C LEU A 128 45.39 6.43 -1.77
N LEU A 129 44.73 7.50 -1.29
CA LEU A 129 45.38 8.79 -1.03
C LEU A 129 46.40 8.68 0.10
N VAL A 130 46.05 8.02 1.22
CA VAL A 130 46.99 7.77 2.33
C VAL A 130 48.18 6.94 1.86
N LYS A 131 47.96 5.88 1.07
CA LYS A 131 49.04 5.06 0.51
C LYS A 131 49.95 5.88 -0.40
N ARG A 132 49.40 6.67 -1.33
CA ARG A 132 50.18 7.57 -2.19
C ARG A 132 50.98 8.62 -1.39
N LEU A 133 50.40 9.16 -0.32
CA LEU A 133 51.09 10.11 0.56
C LEU A 133 52.21 9.43 1.34
N SER A 134 52.00 8.20 1.80
CA SER A 134 53.03 7.39 2.47
C SER A 134 54.17 7.03 1.53
N ASP A 135 53.88 6.63 0.29
CA ASP A 135 54.88 6.34 -0.74
C ASP A 135 55.70 7.61 -1.07
N LYS A 136 55.04 8.77 -1.23
CA LYS A 136 55.73 10.06 -1.39
C LYS A 136 56.56 10.45 -0.17
N ALA A 137 56.08 10.17 1.03
CA ALA A 137 56.83 10.44 2.27
C ALA A 137 58.06 9.53 2.39
N GLN A 138 57.95 8.27 1.98
CA GLN A 138 59.07 7.31 1.91
C GLN A 138 60.11 7.74 0.87
N GLU A 139 59.70 8.15 -0.33
CA GLU A 139 60.63 8.70 -1.34
C GLU A 139 61.36 9.95 -0.84
N LYS A 140 60.63 10.88 -0.21
CA LYS A 140 61.23 12.07 0.38
C LYS A 140 62.19 11.70 1.52
N LYS A 141 61.86 10.70 2.34
CA LYS A 141 62.74 10.20 3.42
C LYS A 141 63.99 9.50 2.88
N LYS A 142 63.90 8.83 1.72
CA LYS A 142 65.05 8.22 1.02
C LYS A 142 65.99 9.27 0.41
N LEU A 143 65.45 10.40 -0.06
CA LEU A 143 66.26 11.55 -0.52
C LEU A 143 66.91 12.33 0.62
N LEU A 144 66.37 12.25 1.85
CA LEU A 144 66.85 12.96 3.02
C LEU A 144 67.69 12.11 3.99
N SER A 145 68.07 10.86 3.64
CA SER A 145 69.00 10.10 4.48
C SER A 145 70.42 10.64 4.30
N PRO A 146 71.03 11.23 5.34
CA PRO A 146 72.44 11.60 5.29
C PRO A 146 73.23 10.35 5.65
N THR A 147 73.81 9.66 4.67
CA THR A 147 74.89 8.71 4.98
C THR A 147 76.14 9.54 5.27
N SER A 148 76.24 9.98 6.51
CA SER A 148 77.47 10.47 7.12
C SER A 148 78.25 9.26 7.61
N ASP A 149 79.16 8.72 6.80
CA ASP A 149 80.14 7.75 7.28
C ASP A 149 81.22 8.52 8.06
N LEU A 150 80.97 8.73 9.36
CA LEU A 150 81.98 9.16 10.32
C LEU A 150 82.66 7.92 10.91
N GLY A 151 83.71 7.45 10.25
CA GLY A 151 84.55 6.33 10.70
C GLY A 151 85.95 6.79 11.12
N SER A 152 86.16 6.85 12.44
CA SER A 152 87.40 6.83 13.26
C SER A 152 88.64 7.71 12.93
N PRO A 153 89.28 8.36 13.94
CA PRO A 153 90.49 9.16 13.74
C PRO A 153 91.72 8.28 13.50
N GLY A 154 92.32 8.41 12.32
CA GLY A 154 93.58 7.78 11.93
C GLY A 154 94.61 8.83 11.52
N ILE A 155 95.86 8.59 11.91
CA ILE A 155 97.03 9.48 11.89
C ILE A 155 97.35 10.02 10.48
N PHE A 156 97.51 11.33 10.36
CA PHE A 156 98.04 11.97 9.15
C PHE A 156 99.57 11.92 9.15
N THR A 157 100.16 11.09 8.29
CA THR A 157 101.58 11.16 7.96
C THR A 157 101.77 11.99 6.71
N ASN A 158 102.19 13.24 6.87
CA ASN A 158 102.69 14.06 5.77
C ASN A 158 104.20 13.84 5.67
N ALA A 159 104.65 13.11 4.64
CA ALA A 159 106.07 12.95 4.35
C ALA A 159 106.42 13.72 3.07
N ALA A 160 107.22 14.77 3.27
CA ALA A 160 108.28 15.25 2.37
C ALA A 160 107.86 15.82 1.01
N TYR A 161 107.67 17.14 1.02
CA TYR A 161 108.46 18.01 0.15
C TYR A 161 109.93 17.81 0.52
N ASP A 162 110.74 17.29 -0.41
CA ASP A 162 112.16 17.58 -0.44
C ASP A 162 112.62 17.79 -1.88
N SER A 163 113.49 18.77 -2.00
CA SER A 163 114.02 19.40 -3.20
C SER A 163 115.44 18.90 -3.47
N ASN A 164 115.79 18.78 -4.76
CA ASN A 164 117.12 18.48 -5.35
C ASN A 164 117.42 17.00 -5.67
N LEU A 165 117.17 16.61 -6.93
CA LEU A 165 118.24 16.44 -7.94
C LEU A 165 117.65 16.48 -9.36
#